data_AF-A0A5C8IZ41-F1
#
_entry.id   AF-A0A5C8IZ41-F1
#
_cell.length_a   1.000
_cell.length_b   1.000
_cell.length_c   1.000
_cell.angle_alpha   90.00
_cell.angle_beta   90.00
_cell.angle_gamma   90.00
#
_symmetry.space_group_name_H-M   'P 1'
#
loop_
_entity.id
_entity.type
_entity.pdbx_description
1 polymer ?
#
loop_
_entity_poly.entity_id
_entity_poly.type
_entity_poly.pdbx_seq_one_letter_code
_entity_poly.pdbx_strand_id
1 'polypeptide(L)'
;MRLRTHPPASGGAKEKGTIKDNWSELKGKLQDQWPRLTDDDLEMVAGRRDQLVGKIQERENITAEQADRQVAEWQSRQGCPWG
;
A
#
# COMPACT_ATOMS: atom_id res chain seq x y z
N MET A 1 -25.91 41.17 -20.35
CA MET A 1 -25.02 40.46 -21.30
C MET A 1 -23.67 40.17 -20.65
N ARG A 2 -23.37 38.90 -20.35
CA ARG A 2 -22.03 38.29 -20.45
C ARG A 2 -22.22 36.81 -20.79
N LEU A 3 -21.76 36.42 -21.98
CA LEU A 3 -21.66 35.04 -22.46
C LEU A 3 -20.77 34.24 -21.50
N ARG A 4 -21.19 33.05 -21.06
CA ARG A 4 -21.02 31.73 -21.69
C ARG A 4 -19.62 31.16 -21.47
N THR A 5 -19.63 29.87 -21.09
CA THR A 5 -18.55 28.88 -21.01
C THR A 5 -17.51 29.03 -19.90
N HIS A 6 -17.77 28.38 -18.77
CA HIS A 6 -16.71 27.65 -18.07
C HIS A 6 -16.33 26.45 -18.97
N PRO A 7 -15.07 26.26 -19.33
CA PRO A 7 -14.65 25.00 -19.94
C PRO A 7 -14.77 23.86 -18.91
N PRO A 8 -15.27 22.66 -19.29
CA PRO A 8 -14.96 21.48 -18.50
C PRO A 8 -13.43 21.30 -18.59
N ALA A 9 -12.77 21.19 -17.45
CA ALA A 9 -11.35 20.86 -17.41
C ALA A 9 -11.13 19.50 -18.09
N SER A 10 -10.82 19.54 -19.39
CA SER A 10 -10.27 18.41 -20.13
C SER A 10 -8.96 17.99 -19.49
N GLY A 11 -8.81 16.67 -19.37
CA GLY A 11 -7.70 15.96 -18.75
C GLY A 11 -6.34 16.66 -18.80
N GLY A 12 -5.81 16.94 -17.61
CA GLY A 12 -4.39 17.03 -17.33
C GLY A 12 -4.09 15.96 -16.29
N ALA A 13 -3.14 15.08 -16.60
CA ALA A 13 -2.78 13.89 -15.86
C ALA A 13 -2.75 14.10 -14.33
N LYS A 14 -3.43 13.21 -13.59
CA LYS A 14 -3.17 13.00 -12.16
C LYS A 14 -1.78 12.38 -12.06
N GLU A 15 -0.77 13.23 -12.03
CA GLU A 15 0.62 12.89 -11.84
C GLU A 15 0.84 12.24 -10.47
N LYS A 16 1.28 10.98 -10.52
CA LYS A 16 1.87 10.19 -9.41
C LYS A 16 0.93 9.88 -8.23
N GLY A 17 0.04 8.91 -8.44
CA GLY A 17 -0.56 8.11 -7.36
C GLY A 17 0.49 7.24 -6.66
N THR A 18 1.35 7.91 -5.89
CA THR A 18 2.47 7.33 -5.16
C THR A 18 1.90 6.57 -3.98
N ILE A 19 2.31 5.31 -3.76
CA ILE A 19 1.86 4.38 -2.70
C ILE A 19 1.69 5.05 -1.31
N LYS A 20 2.41 6.13 -1.06
CA LYS A 20 2.30 6.98 0.12
C LYS A 20 0.90 7.53 0.39
N ASP A 21 0.11 7.81 -0.65
CA ASP A 21 -1.26 8.36 -0.51
C ASP A 21 -2.27 7.28 -0.09
N ASN A 22 -2.08 6.04 -0.55
CA ASN A 22 -2.95 4.90 -0.20
C ASN A 22 -2.42 4.06 0.99
N TRP A 23 -1.25 4.39 1.55
CA TRP A 23 -0.61 3.58 2.59
C TRP A 23 -1.50 3.46 3.83
N SER A 24 -2.17 4.53 4.24
CA SER A 24 -3.06 4.51 5.41
C SER A 24 -4.21 3.52 5.27
N GLU A 25 -4.79 3.35 4.08
CA GLU A 25 -5.81 2.32 3.84
C GLU A 25 -5.19 0.91 3.81
N LEU A 26 -4.01 0.79 3.21
CA LEU A 26 -3.26 -0.48 3.17
C LEU A 26 -2.86 -0.96 4.56
N LYS A 27 -2.49 -0.05 5.48
CA LYS A 27 -2.15 -0.41 6.87
C LYS A 27 -3.26 -1.15 7.58
N GLY A 28 -4.51 -0.70 7.45
CA GLY A 28 -5.65 -1.39 8.07
C GLY A 28 -5.81 -2.82 7.56
N LYS A 29 -5.63 -3.02 6.25
CA LYS A 29 -5.67 -4.35 5.62
C LYS A 29 -4.47 -5.23 5.98
N LEU A 30 -3.30 -4.62 6.19
CA LEU A 30 -2.10 -5.29 6.67
C LEU A 30 -2.28 -5.76 8.12
N GLN A 31 -2.85 -4.92 8.98
CA GLN A 31 -3.11 -5.24 10.37
C GLN A 31 -4.17 -6.34 10.53
N ASP A 32 -5.18 -6.38 9.65
CA ASP A 32 -6.14 -7.49 9.61
C ASP A 32 -5.50 -8.83 9.26
N GLN A 33 -4.57 -8.83 8.30
CA GLN A 33 -3.89 -10.04 7.84
C GLN A 33 -2.78 -10.50 8.79
N TRP A 34 -2.06 -9.54 9.37
CA TRP A 34 -1.00 -9.77 10.34
C TRP A 34 -1.31 -9.00 11.62
N PRO A 35 -2.17 -9.53 12.51
CA PRO A 35 -2.53 -8.87 13.78
C PRO A 35 -1.33 -8.70 14.73
N ARG A 36 -0.21 -9.37 14.45
CA ARG A 36 1.07 -9.21 15.14
C ARG A 36 1.86 -7.97 14.70
N LEU A 37 1.55 -7.39 13.54
CA LEU A 37 2.10 -6.11 13.11
C LEU A 37 1.27 -4.98 13.73
N THR A 38 1.95 -4.09 14.45
CA THR A 38 1.33 -2.90 15.00
C THR A 38 1.31 -1.77 13.96
N ASP A 39 0.46 -0.76 14.16
CA ASP A 39 0.47 0.43 13.30
C ASP A 39 1.87 1.04 13.21
N ASP A 40 2.62 1.10 14.32
CA ASP A 40 4.01 1.56 14.38
C ASP A 40 4.95 0.74 13.46
N ASP A 41 4.81 -0.59 13.44
CA ASP A 41 5.57 -1.44 12.51
C ASP A 41 5.24 -1.09 11.06
N LEU A 42 3.95 -0.88 10.75
CA LEU A 42 3.49 -0.50 9.42
C LEU A 42 3.89 0.94 9.05
N GLU A 43 3.98 1.86 10.01
CA GLU A 43 4.54 3.19 9.82
C GLU A 43 6.01 3.11 9.36
N MET A 44 6.81 2.26 10.04
CA MET A 44 8.22 2.03 9.70
C MET A 44 8.41 1.38 8.33
N VAL A 45 7.50 0.48 7.94
CA VAL A 45 7.48 -0.13 6.62
C VAL A 45 7.32 0.94 5.53
N ALA A 46 6.44 1.93 5.76
CA ALA A 46 6.20 3.07 4.87
C ALA A 46 5.93 2.67 3.40
N GLY A 47 5.19 1.58 3.17
CA GLY A 47 4.88 1.08 1.83
C GLY A 47 6.01 0.33 1.14
N ARG A 48 7.09 -0.05 1.84
CA ARG A 48 8.20 -0.82 1.27
C ARG A 48 8.00 -2.32 1.50
N ARG A 49 7.92 -3.10 0.42
CA ARG A 49 7.77 -4.57 0.49
C ARG A 49 8.84 -5.24 1.34
N ASP A 50 10.09 -4.85 1.13
CA ASP A 50 11.26 -5.42 1.80
C ASP A 50 11.18 -5.29 3.33
N GLN A 51 10.84 -4.08 3.80
CA GLN A 51 10.63 -3.82 5.22
C GLN A 51 9.46 -4.64 5.79
N LEU A 52 8.37 -4.79 5.02
CA LEU A 52 7.22 -5.58 5.43
C LEU A 52 7.59 -7.06 5.59
N VAL A 53 8.33 -7.61 4.62
CA VAL A 53 8.83 -9.00 4.66
C VAL A 53 9.71 -9.21 5.90
N GLY A 54 10.64 -8.29 6.18
CA GLY A 54 11.48 -8.35 7.39
C GLY A 54 10.65 -8.35 8.67
N LYS A 55 9.66 -7.44 8.78
CA LYS A 55 8.79 -7.37 9.96
C LYS A 55 7.93 -8.61 10.13
N ILE A 56 7.36 -9.14 9.06
CA ILE A 56 6.58 -10.39 9.10
C ILE A 56 7.47 -11.55 9.53
N GLN A 57 8.70 -11.63 9.00
CA GLN A 57 9.66 -12.65 9.38
C GLN A 57 9.90 -12.65 10.90
N GLU A 58 10.16 -11.48 11.48
CA GLU A 58 10.40 -11.30 12.92
C GLU A 58 9.15 -11.60 13.77
N ARG A 59 7.98 -11.12 13.33
CA ARG A 59 6.72 -11.20 14.09
C ARG A 59 6.04 -12.55 14.01
N GLU A 60 6.01 -13.17 12.84
CA GLU A 60 5.41 -14.50 12.61
C GLU A 60 6.41 -15.63 12.90
N ASN A 61 7.70 -15.32 13.10
CA ASN A 61 8.77 -16.30 13.30
C ASN A 61 8.87 -17.31 12.13
N ILE A 62 8.74 -16.80 10.90
CA ILE A 62 8.80 -17.60 9.67
C ILE A 62 10.10 -17.34 8.91
N THR A 63 10.33 -18.07 7.83
CA THR A 63 11.48 -17.83 6.94
C THR A 63 11.19 -16.66 5.99
N ALA A 64 12.25 -16.02 5.48
CA ALA A 64 12.14 -14.94 4.51
C ALA A 64 11.34 -15.35 3.25
N GLU A 65 11.48 -16.60 2.80
CA GLU A 65 10.71 -17.13 1.66
C GLU A 65 9.20 -17.19 1.97
N GLN A 66 8.83 -17.64 3.18
CA GLN A 66 7.42 -17.68 3.59
C GLN A 66 6.86 -16.27 3.74
N ALA A 67 7.62 -15.34 4.31
CA ALA A 67 7.24 -13.94 4.43
C ALA A 67 7.05 -13.28 3.05
N ASP A 68 7.99 -13.47 2.12
CA ASP A 68 7.88 -12.96 0.75
C ASP A 68 6.66 -13.53 0.02
N ARG A 69 6.40 -14.84 0.14
CA ARG A 69 5.19 -15.45 -0.41
C ARG A 69 3.90 -14.87 0.15
N GLN A 70 3.79 -14.71 1.47
CA GLN A 70 2.59 -14.14 2.08
C GLN A 70 2.37 -12.70 1.62
N VAL A 71 3.43 -11.90 1.54
CA VAL A 71 3.36 -10.53 1.03
C VAL A 71 2.94 -10.51 -0.44
N ALA A 72 3.52 -11.38 -1.27
CA ALA A 72 3.17 -11.48 -2.69
C ALA A 72 1.70 -11.93 -2.89
N GLU A 73 1.22 -12.89 -2.10
CA GLU A 73 -0.17 -13.34 -2.13
C GLU A 73 -1.11 -12.21 -1.71
N TRP A 74 -0.78 -11.49 -0.64
CA TRP A 74 -1.55 -10.35 -0.18
C TRP A 74 -1.62 -9.23 -1.23
N GLN A 75 -0.50 -8.90 -1.87
CA GLN A 75 -0.44 -7.92 -2.95
C GLN A 75 -1.34 -8.32 -4.13
N SER A 76 -1.32 -9.61 -4.51
CA SER A 76 -2.17 -10.16 -5.56
C SER A 76 -3.66 -10.06 -5.20
N ARG A 77 -4.03 -10.38 -3.96
CA ARG A 77 -5.40 -10.29 -3.44
C ARG A 77 -5.95 -8.88 -3.41
N GLN A 78 -5.13 -7.89 -3.08
CA GLN A 78 -5.55 -6.49 -3.00
C GLN A 78 -5.67 -5.82 -4.37
N GLY A 79 -5.30 -6.50 -5.46
CA GLY A 79 -5.35 -5.94 -6.81
C GLY A 79 -4.58 -4.63 -6.93
N CYS A 80 -3.55 -4.43 -6.10
CA CYS A 80 -2.73 -3.24 -6.08
C CYS A 80 -1.55 -3.48 -7.03
N PRO A 81 -1.52 -2.89 -8.23
CA PRO A 81 -0.35 -2.94 -9.09
C PRO A 81 0.74 -2.05 -8.46
N TRP A 82 1.54 -2.63 -7.57
CA TRP A 82 2.84 -2.08 -7.23
C TRP A 82 3.75 -2.34 -8.43
N GLY A 83 3.75 -1.40 -9.36
CA GLY A 83 4.71 -1.27 -10.46
C GLY A 83 5.55 -0.03 -10.26
#